data_AF-A0A935MKP9-F1
#
_entry.id   AF-A0A935MKP9-F1
#
_cell.length_a   1.000
_cell.length_b   1.000
_cell.length_c   1.000
_cell.angle_alpha   90.00
_cell.angle_beta   90.00
_cell.angle_gamma   90.00
#
_symmetry.space_group_name_H-M   'P 1'
#
loop_
_entity.id
_entity.type
_entity.pdbx_description
1 polymer ?
#
loop_
_entity_poly.entity_id
_entity_poly.type
_entity_poly.pdbx_seq_one_letter_code
_entity_poly.pdbx_strand_id
1 'polypeptide(L)'
;MKLRTNKNSIRLRLSQKEVASFQQYGSIEECVNFSDQNSDCLRYSLIQADHEQISVTFINNHIRVYVPLSIASQWFADDQIGFDARILLKGEDYLYVLVEKDYQCLVDRPNEDESNNFPNPNATKC
;
A
#
# COMPACT_ATOMS: atom_id res chain seq x y z
N MET A 1 -1.18 -7.33 2.25
CA MET A 1 -0.60 -6.10 1.67
C MET A 1 0.88 -6.05 2.00
N LYS A 2 1.75 -5.53 1.13
CA LYS A 2 3.20 -5.43 1.41
C LYS A 2 3.60 -3.99 1.72
N LEU A 3 4.25 -3.76 2.86
CA LEU A 3 4.92 -2.50 3.19
C LEU A 3 6.40 -2.55 2.80
N ARG A 4 6.88 -1.50 2.13
CA ARG A 4 8.31 -1.25 1.89
C ARG A 4 8.65 0.18 2.28
N THR A 5 9.86 0.37 2.78
CA THR A 5 10.40 1.70 3.10
C THR A 5 11.78 1.88 2.47
N ASN A 6 12.11 3.13 2.14
CA ASN A 6 13.45 3.53 1.70
C ASN A 6 13.63 5.01 2.02
N LYS A 7 14.62 5.35 2.87
CA LYS A 7 14.78 6.71 3.42
C LYS A 7 13.43 7.22 3.95
N ASN A 8 13.03 8.46 3.59
CA ASN A 8 11.77 9.05 3.99
C ASN A 8 10.64 8.72 2.99
N SER A 9 10.42 7.43 2.74
CA SER A 9 9.31 6.98 1.90
C SER A 9 8.65 5.72 2.43
N ILE A 10 7.34 5.63 2.19
CA ILE A 10 6.53 4.42 2.36
C ILE A 10 5.97 3.99 1.01
N ARG A 11 5.94 2.68 0.80
CA ARG A 11 5.36 2.07 -0.38
C ARG A 11 4.47 0.91 0.04
N LEU A 12 3.21 0.95 -0.38
CA LEU A 12 2.25 -0.12 -0.19
C LEU A 12 2.01 -0.82 -1.52
N ARG A 13 2.14 -2.14 -1.53
CA ARG A 13 1.76 -2.97 -2.68
C ARG A 13 0.60 -3.88 -2.34
N LEU A 14 -0.39 -3.88 -3.21
CA LEU A 14 -1.61 -4.66 -3.02
C LEU A 14 -1.75 -5.74 -4.09
N SER A 15 -1.94 -6.98 -3.69
CA SER A 15 -2.33 -8.08 -4.58
C SER A 15 -3.74 -7.87 -5.15
N GLN A 16 -4.16 -8.66 -6.13
CA GLN A 16 -5.51 -8.55 -6.73
C GLN A 16 -6.62 -8.70 -5.69
N LYS A 17 -6.47 -9.67 -4.77
CA LYS A 17 -7.43 -9.90 -3.68
C LYS A 17 -7.50 -8.74 -2.69
N GLU A 18 -6.35 -8.10 -2.46
CA GLU A 18 -6.25 -6.95 -1.54
C GLU A 18 -6.86 -5.70 -2.17
N VAL A 19 -6.66 -5.47 -3.47
CA VAL A 19 -7.35 -4.40 -4.21
C VAL A 19 -8.86 -4.61 -4.18
N ALA A 20 -9.34 -5.83 -4.44
CA ALA A 20 -10.77 -6.16 -4.37
C ALA A 20 -11.34 -5.95 -2.95
N SER A 21 -10.62 -6.39 -1.92
CA SER A 21 -11.01 -6.15 -0.52
C SER A 21 -11.05 -4.66 -0.18
N PHE A 22 -10.04 -3.90 -0.62
CA PHE A 22 -9.98 -2.46 -0.39
C PHE A 22 -11.13 -1.71 -1.10
N GLN A 23 -11.48 -2.13 -2.31
CA GLN A 23 -12.64 -1.60 -3.04
C GLN A 23 -13.96 -1.90 -2.32
N GLN A 24 -14.13 -3.11 -1.82
CA GLN A 24 -15.38 -3.55 -1.18
C GLN A 24 -15.59 -2.97 0.22
N TYR A 25 -14.54 -2.96 1.05
CA TYR A 25 -14.64 -2.63 2.48
C TYR A 25 -14.14 -1.23 2.82
N GLY A 26 -13.54 -0.52 1.86
CA GLY A 26 -13.00 0.82 2.05
C GLY A 26 -11.72 0.88 2.89
N SER A 27 -11.24 -0.25 3.43
CA SER A 27 -9.98 -0.29 4.17
C SER A 27 -9.37 -1.69 4.15
N ILE A 28 -8.04 -1.73 4.29
CA ILE A 28 -7.27 -2.96 4.53
C ILE A 28 -6.16 -2.66 5.53
N GLU A 29 -5.88 -3.62 6.40
CA GLU A 29 -4.90 -3.51 7.48
C GLU A 29 -4.02 -4.76 7.52
N GLU A 30 -2.76 -4.57 7.89
CA GLU A 30 -1.80 -5.63 8.15
C GLU A 30 -1.01 -5.32 9.42
N CYS A 31 -0.42 -6.38 10.01
CA CYS A 31 0.29 -6.31 11.27
C CYS A 31 1.56 -7.16 11.23
N VAL A 32 2.70 -6.58 11.58
CA VAL A 32 3.96 -7.30 11.81
C VAL A 32 4.16 -7.42 13.31
N ASN A 33 4.06 -8.64 13.84
CA ASN A 33 4.25 -8.92 15.26
C ASN A 33 5.75 -9.12 15.56
N PHE A 34 6.25 -8.50 16.63
CA PHE A 34 7.63 -8.62 17.08
C PHE A 34 7.80 -9.47 18.34
N SER A 35 6.70 -9.74 19.06
CA SER A 35 6.64 -10.71 20.16
C SER A 35 5.24 -11.32 20.29
N ASP A 36 5.03 -12.09 21.35
CA ASP A 36 3.74 -12.67 21.72
C ASP A 36 2.78 -11.65 22.35
N GLN A 37 3.25 -10.43 22.63
CA GLN A 37 2.45 -9.34 23.18
C GLN A 37 1.74 -8.57 22.06
N ASN A 38 0.41 -8.44 22.16
CA ASN A 38 -0.41 -7.74 21.15
C ASN A 38 -0.01 -6.28 20.89
N SER A 39 0.63 -5.62 21.86
CA SER A 39 1.09 -4.23 21.75
C SER A 39 2.41 -4.08 20.98
N ASP A 40 3.17 -5.16 20.85
CA ASP A 40 4.49 -5.16 20.23
C ASP A 40 4.38 -5.55 18.75
N CYS A 41 3.70 -4.69 18.01
CA CYS A 41 3.48 -4.87 16.59
C CYS A 41 3.53 -3.54 15.82
N LEU A 42 3.91 -3.63 14.55
CA LEU A 42 3.78 -2.54 13.58
C LEU A 42 2.54 -2.79 12.73
N ARG A 43 1.56 -1.89 12.80
CA ARG A 43 0.38 -1.92 11.95
C ARG A 43 0.49 -0.94 10.81
N TYR A 44 -0.10 -1.31 9.68
CA TYR A 44 -0.22 -0.41 8.55
C TYR A 44 -1.52 -0.65 7.80
N SER A 45 -2.21 0.45 7.49
CA SER A 45 -3.49 0.40 6.80
C SER A 45 -3.56 1.36 5.63
N LEU A 46 -4.31 0.95 4.62
CA LEU A 46 -4.79 1.79 3.54
C LEU A 46 -6.29 2.00 3.74
N ILE A 47 -6.74 3.25 3.77
CA ILE A 47 -8.09 3.62 4.17
C ILE A 47 -8.66 4.63 3.17
N GLN A 48 -9.83 4.36 2.61
CA GLN A 48 -10.60 5.35 1.86
C GLN A 48 -11.15 6.39 2.83
N ALA A 49 -10.98 7.66 2.51
CA ALA A 49 -11.44 8.77 3.34
C ALA A 49 -12.03 9.90 2.48
N ASP A 50 -12.98 10.63 3.06
CA ASP A 50 -13.51 11.86 2.49
C ASP A 50 -12.55 13.03 2.76
N HIS A 51 -11.35 12.94 2.17
CA HIS A 51 -10.30 13.94 2.21
C HIS A 51 -10.06 14.50 0.81
N GLU A 52 -9.58 15.73 0.72
CA GLU A 52 -9.19 16.33 -0.57
C GLU A 52 -7.87 15.76 -1.10
N GLN A 53 -6.96 15.38 -0.19
CA GLN A 53 -5.61 14.92 -0.52
C GLN A 53 -5.24 13.67 0.28
N ILE A 54 -4.28 12.90 -0.24
CA ILE A 54 -3.69 11.78 0.50
C ILE A 54 -3.04 12.33 1.77
N SER A 55 -3.26 11.65 2.89
CA SER A 55 -2.66 12.00 4.16
C SER A 55 -2.18 10.77 4.92
N VAL A 56 -1.22 10.97 5.82
CA VAL A 56 -0.61 9.88 6.59
C VAL A 56 -0.59 10.24 8.07
N THR A 57 -0.94 9.28 8.92
CA THR A 57 -0.74 9.40 10.38
C THR A 57 0.10 8.24 10.89
N PHE A 58 0.86 8.49 11.96
CA PHE A 58 1.57 7.46 12.70
C PHE A 58 1.31 7.65 14.19
N ILE A 59 0.39 6.84 14.74
CA ILE A 59 -0.05 6.91 16.14
C ILE A 59 -0.18 5.49 16.66
N ASN A 60 0.38 5.19 17.84
CA ASN A 60 0.34 3.88 18.48
C ASN A 60 0.86 2.75 17.57
N ASN A 61 2.07 2.92 17.01
CA ASN A 61 2.72 1.96 16.10
C ASN A 61 1.88 1.60 14.85
N HIS A 62 1.00 2.51 14.42
CA HIS A 62 0.10 2.28 13.30
C HIS A 62 0.22 3.38 12.26
N ILE A 63 0.76 3.01 11.09
CA ILE A 63 0.80 3.84 9.89
C ILE A 63 -0.57 3.77 9.21
N ARG A 64 -1.28 4.89 9.07
CA ARG A 64 -2.52 4.95 8.30
C ARG A 64 -2.33 5.85 7.11
N VAL A 65 -2.51 5.30 5.92
CA VAL A 65 -2.53 6.04 4.65
C VAL A 65 -3.99 6.25 4.26
N TYR A 66 -4.43 7.49 4.30
CA TYR A 66 -5.77 7.89 3.90
C TYR A 66 -5.77 8.30 2.43
N VAL A 67 -6.66 7.72 1.64
CA VAL A 67 -6.78 7.94 0.21
C VAL A 67 -8.15 8.59 -0.07
N PRO A 68 -8.18 9.75 -0.74
CA PRO A 68 -9.42 10.35 -1.23
C PRO A 68 -10.28 9.36 -2.03
N LEU A 69 -11.59 9.38 -1.82
CA LEU A 69 -12.55 8.53 -2.53
C LEU A 69 -12.42 8.65 -4.07
N SER A 70 -12.11 9.84 -4.57
CA SER A 70 -11.89 10.11 -5.99
C SER A 70 -10.68 9.34 -6.55
N ILE A 71 -9.54 9.39 -5.85
CA ILE A 71 -8.31 8.68 -6.23
C ILE A 71 -8.52 7.17 -6.16
N ALA A 72 -9.13 6.68 -5.08
CA ALA A 72 -9.42 5.25 -4.92
C ALA A 72 -10.32 4.73 -6.04
N SER A 73 -11.43 5.43 -6.32
CA SER A 73 -12.38 5.06 -7.36
C SER A 73 -11.73 5.02 -8.75
N GLN A 74 -10.88 6.01 -9.07
CA GLN A 74 -10.13 6.02 -10.33
C GLN A 74 -9.16 4.83 -10.42
N TRP A 75 -8.44 4.53 -9.34
CA TRP A 75 -7.47 3.42 -9.33
C TRP A 75 -8.12 2.03 -9.47
N PHE A 76 -9.36 1.86 -8.98
CA PHE A 76 -10.12 0.62 -9.18
C PHE A 76 -10.64 0.44 -10.61
N ALA A 77 -11.04 1.53 -11.27
CA ALA A 77 -11.67 1.50 -12.59
C ALA A 77 -10.66 1.48 -13.74
N ASP A 78 -9.45 2.00 -13.52
CA ASP A 78 -8.44 2.20 -14.55
C ASP A 78 -7.34 1.12 -14.50
N ASP A 79 -6.63 0.96 -15.62
CA ASP A 79 -5.43 0.13 -15.73
C ASP A 79 -4.21 0.78 -15.05
N GLN A 80 -4.43 1.82 -14.24
CA GLN A 80 -3.39 2.47 -13.44
C GLN A 80 -2.70 1.47 -12.52
N ILE A 81 -1.37 1.47 -12.58
CA ILE A 81 -0.52 0.65 -11.72
C ILE A 81 -0.60 1.14 -10.28
N GLY A 82 -0.64 2.45 -10.05
CA GLY A 82 -0.58 3.04 -8.72
C GLY A 82 -0.69 4.56 -8.75
N PHE A 83 -0.59 5.16 -7.56
CA PHE A 83 -0.61 6.60 -7.35
C PHE A 83 0.34 6.99 -6.21
N ASP A 84 0.83 8.22 -6.23
CA ASP A 84 1.77 8.74 -5.25
C ASP A 84 1.39 10.10 -4.67
N ALA A 85 2.01 10.45 -3.55
CA ALA A 85 1.89 11.76 -2.92
C ALA A 85 3.18 12.15 -2.17
N ARG A 86 3.37 13.46 -2.01
CA ARG A 86 4.37 14.05 -1.12
C ARG A 86 3.65 14.76 0.02
N ILE A 87 3.79 14.23 1.23
CA ILE A 87 3.20 14.81 2.43
C ILE A 87 4.21 15.77 3.03
N LEU A 88 3.91 17.06 2.99
CA LEU A 88 4.78 18.10 3.55
C LEU A 88 4.93 17.89 5.07
N LEU A 89 6.16 17.91 5.54
CA LEU A 89 6.52 17.83 6.96
C LEU A 89 6.98 19.22 7.45
N LYS A 90 7.52 19.30 8.68
CA LYS A 90 8.07 20.56 9.17
C LYS A 90 9.25 21.01 8.27
N GLY A 91 9.22 22.27 7.84
CA GLY A 91 10.24 22.84 6.96
C GLY A 91 9.99 22.51 5.48
N GLU A 92 11.05 22.12 4.77
CA GLU A 92 10.99 21.71 3.35
C GLU A 92 11.02 20.18 3.15
N ASP A 93 11.02 19.42 4.24
CA ASP A 93 10.99 17.96 4.18
C ASP A 93 9.61 17.44 3.77
N TYR A 94 9.60 16.25 3.17
CA TYR A 94 8.36 15.55 2.81
C TYR A 94 8.50 14.05 3.02
N LEU A 95 7.40 13.40 3.37
CA LEU A 95 7.24 11.95 3.27
C LEU A 95 6.71 11.60 1.88
N TYR A 96 7.44 10.76 1.14
CA TYR A 96 6.94 10.21 -0.12
C TYR A 96 6.09 8.97 0.12
N VAL A 97 4.91 8.90 -0.47
CA VAL A 97 3.97 7.79 -0.36
C VAL A 97 3.70 7.26 -1.76
N LEU A 98 3.82 5.94 -1.95
CA LEU A 98 3.44 5.27 -3.20
C LEU A 98 2.53 4.08 -2.87
N VAL A 99 1.39 3.99 -3.55
CA VAL A 99 0.49 2.83 -3.49
C VAL A 99 0.41 2.24 -4.89
N GLU A 100 0.68 0.94 -5.02
CA GLU A 100 0.70 0.27 -6.33
C GLU A 100 0.13 -1.16 -6.28
N LYS A 101 -0.33 -1.65 -7.43
CA LYS A 101 -0.70 -3.05 -7.67
C LYS A 101 0.58 -3.91 -7.59
N ASP A 102 0.55 -5.01 -6.85
CA ASP A 102 1.70 -5.92 -6.72
C ASP A 102 1.70 -6.89 -7.91
N TYR A 103 2.66 -6.72 -8.82
CA TYR A 103 2.85 -7.61 -9.96
C TYR A 103 3.73 -8.80 -9.59
N GLN A 104 3.49 -9.94 -10.24
CA GLN A 104 4.33 -11.13 -10.12
C GLN A 104 5.78 -10.80 -10.50
N CYS A 105 6.74 -11.32 -9.76
CA CYS A 105 8.14 -11.24 -10.12
C CYS A 105 8.45 -12.18 -11.30
N LEU A 106 9.46 -11.85 -12.09
CA LEU A 106 9.95 -12.73 -13.17
C LEU A 106 10.80 -13.89 -12.64
N VAL A 107 11.21 -13.81 -11.37
CA VAL A 107 12.06 -14.79 -10.71
C VAL A 107 11.32 -15.25 -9.46
N ASP A 108 11.19 -16.56 -9.30
CA ASP A 108 10.58 -17.16 -8.12
C ASP A 108 11.33 -16.77 -6.85
N ARG A 109 10.55 -16.44 -5.82
CA ARG A 109 11.07 -16.19 -4.48
C ARG A 109 10.50 -17.25 -3.55
N PRO A 110 11.35 -18.13 -2.98
CA PRO A 110 10.87 -19.33 -2.29
C PRO A 110 10.00 -19.06 -1.04
N ASN A 111 9.99 -17.85 -0.52
CA ASN A 111 9.23 -17.46 0.67
C ASN A 111 8.16 -16.38 0.39
N GLU A 112 7.83 -16.09 -0.88
CA GLU A 112 6.74 -15.18 -1.23
C GLU A 112 5.68 -15.93 -2.04
N ASP A 113 4.43 -15.95 -1.55
CA ASP A 113 3.27 -16.39 -2.34
C ASP A 113 2.81 -15.23 -3.24
N GLU A 114 3.00 -15.38 -4.54
CA GLU A 114 2.60 -14.41 -5.56
C GLU A 114 1.40 -14.90 -6.40
N SER A 115 0.70 -15.95 -5.96
CA SER A 115 -0.45 -16.52 -6.67
C SER A 115 -1.60 -15.53 -6.91
N ASN A 116 -1.69 -14.51 -6.06
CA ASN A 116 -2.73 -13.48 -6.13
C ASN A 116 -2.21 -12.13 -6.66
N ASN A 117 -0.95 -12.06 -7.09
CA ASN A 117 -0.38 -10.85 -7.65
C ASN A 117 -0.90 -10.61 -9.09
N PHE A 118 -0.81 -9.37 -9.56
CA PHE A 118 -1.13 -9.01 -10.93
C PHE A 118 -0.14 -9.68 -11.91
N PRO A 119 -0.59 -10.18 -13.07
CA PRO A 119 0.29 -10.84 -14.03
C PRO A 119 1.36 -9.87 -14.53
N ASN A 120 2.63 -10.27 -14.51
CA ASN A 120 3.72 -9.39 -14.92
C ASN A 120 3.60 -9.05 -16.42
N PRO A 121 3.51 -7.76 -16.81
CA PRO A 121 3.39 -7.37 -18.22
C PRO A 121 4.61 -7.75 -19.08
N ASN A 122 5.76 -8.06 -18.46
CA ASN A 122 6.97 -8.49 -19.15
C ASN A 122 7.14 -10.02 -19.19
N ALA A 123 6.25 -10.81 -18.59
CA ALA A 123 6.35 -12.28 -18.60
C ALA A 123 6.27 -12.89 -20.01
N THR A 124 5.71 -12.17 -20.99
CA THR A 124 5.52 -12.64 -22.37
C THR A 124 6.65 -12.20 -23.33
N LYS A 125 7.68 -11.50 -22.85
CA LYS A 125 8.83 -11.13 -23.69
C LYS A 125 9.96 -12.14 -23.47
N CYS A 126 9.88 -13.27 -24.18
CA CYS A 126 11.00 -14.16 -24.41
C CYS A 126 11.70 -13.80 -25.73
#